data_AF-A0A7S4GHX1-F1
#
_entry.id   AF-A0A7S4GHX1-F1
#
_cell.length_a   1.000
_cell.length_b   1.000
_cell.length_c   1.000
_cell.angle_alpha   90.00
_cell.angle_beta   90.00
_cell.angle_gamma   90.00
#
_symmetry.space_group_name_H-M   'P 1'
#
loop_
_entity.id
_entity.type
_entity.pdbx_description
1 polymer ?
#
loop_
_entity_poly.entity_id
_entity_poly.type
_entity_poly.pdbx_seq_one_letter_code
_entity_poly.pdbx_strand_id
1 'polypeptide(L)'
;QRCVLNNYSTQQFWRAWHRSFNQWLIRYMYIPLGGRDHKVLTVFLIFNFVAVWHDLDWRLLYWAWGISLILIPELTLTSMFAGNRFATLQNQWFFRPACTLIGAVNVWLMICANLIGFTFGLDGLQLVIASISKTTSWFDVGAFVVCHYAAVNLMMYVRFGKQEWATKY
;
A
#
# COMPACT_ATOMS: atom_id res chain seq x y z
N GLN A 1 -8.77 -9.18 -15.30
CA GLN A 1 -8.56 -9.20 -13.83
C GLN A 1 -7.22 -8.54 -13.50
N ARG A 2 -7.02 -8.00 -12.28
CA ARG A 2 -5.75 -7.39 -11.85
C ARG A 2 -4.90 -8.43 -11.12
N CYS A 3 -3.61 -8.50 -11.44
CA CYS A 3 -2.66 -9.28 -10.65
C CYS A 3 -2.39 -8.54 -9.33
N VAL A 4 -2.42 -9.25 -8.20
CA VAL A 4 -2.20 -8.65 -6.86
C VAL A 4 -0.81 -8.05 -6.73
N LEU A 5 0.17 -8.60 -7.45
CA LEU A 5 1.56 -8.12 -7.47
C LEU A 5 1.74 -6.80 -8.25
N ASN A 6 0.76 -6.42 -9.07
CA ASN A 6 0.80 -5.16 -9.83
C ASN A 6 0.02 -4.06 -9.08
N ASN A 7 0.47 -3.73 -7.86
CA ASN A 7 -0.12 -2.68 -7.04
C ASN A 7 0.97 -1.84 -6.38
N TYR A 8 1.03 -0.56 -6.76
CA TYR A 8 1.91 0.45 -6.14
C TYR A 8 1.27 1.14 -4.92
N SER A 9 0.02 0.80 -4.60
CA SER A 9 -0.82 1.49 -3.62
C SER A 9 -1.37 0.47 -2.64
N THR A 10 -1.21 0.78 -1.36
CA THR A 10 -1.61 -0.09 -0.24
C THR A 10 -3.09 -0.41 -0.31
N GLN A 11 -3.90 0.61 -0.60
CA GLN A 11 -5.35 0.45 -0.73
C GLN A 11 -5.70 -0.56 -1.82
N GLN A 12 -5.04 -0.48 -2.98
CA GLN A 12 -5.34 -1.36 -4.11
C GLN A 12 -4.85 -2.78 -3.87
N PHE A 13 -3.70 -2.93 -3.22
CA PHE A 13 -3.20 -4.21 -2.76
C PHE A 13 -4.24 -4.91 -1.87
N TRP A 14 -4.70 -4.26 -0.80
CA TRP A 14 -5.68 -4.86 0.13
C TRP A 14 -7.04 -5.14 -0.51
N ARG A 15 -7.46 -4.35 -1.50
CA ARG A 15 -8.68 -4.63 -2.27
C ARG A 15 -8.57 -5.87 -3.16
N ALA A 16 -7.36 -6.20 -3.60
CA ALA A 16 -7.09 -7.33 -4.48
C ALA A 16 -6.69 -8.60 -3.71
N TRP A 17 -6.02 -8.45 -2.57
CA TRP A 17 -5.62 -9.52 -1.66
C TRP A 17 -6.83 -10.20 -1.02
N HIS A 18 -6.82 -11.54 -0.94
CA HIS A 18 -7.92 -12.36 -0.40
C HIS A 18 -9.32 -11.87 -0.80
N ARG A 19 -9.57 -11.80 -2.12
CA ARG A 19 -10.74 -11.12 -2.68
C ARG A 19 -12.09 -11.51 -2.05
N SER A 20 -12.32 -12.80 -1.81
CA SER A 20 -13.55 -13.29 -1.18
C SER A 20 -13.71 -12.76 0.25
N PHE A 21 -12.63 -12.79 1.04
CA PHE A 21 -12.60 -12.26 2.39
C PHE A 21 -12.75 -10.74 2.43
N ASN A 22 -12.07 -10.01 1.54
CA ASN A 22 -12.25 -8.56 1.43
C ASN A 22 -13.70 -8.20 1.07
N GLN A 23 -14.38 -8.96 0.20
CA GLN A 23 -15.81 -8.75 -0.08
C GLN A 23 -16.69 -9.01 1.15
N TRP A 24 -16.36 -10.02 1.95
CA TRP A 24 -17.04 -10.29 3.21
C TRP A 24 -16.85 -9.13 4.21
N LEU A 25 -15.61 -8.67 4.42
CA LEU A 25 -15.30 -7.51 5.26
C LEU A 25 -16.06 -6.26 4.82
N ILE A 26 -16.14 -6.03 3.52
CA ILE A 26 -16.88 -4.87 2.99
C ILE A 26 -18.37 -4.98 3.35
N ARG A 27 -19.01 -6.12 3.09
CA ARG A 27 -20.45 -6.30 3.31
C ARG A 27 -20.84 -6.29 4.78
N TYR A 28 -20.06 -6.96 5.63
CA TYR A 28 -20.45 -7.24 7.01
C TYR A 28 -19.78 -6.35 8.05
N MET A 29 -18.72 -5.61 7.69
CA MET A 29 -18.07 -4.67 8.61
C MET A 29 -18.02 -3.26 8.05
N TYR A 30 -17.46 -3.08 6.85
CA TYR A 30 -17.22 -1.73 6.31
C TYR A 30 -18.50 -0.92 6.14
N ILE A 31 -19.53 -1.50 5.50
CA ILE A 31 -20.81 -0.82 5.27
C ILE A 31 -21.53 -0.55 6.61
N PRO A 32 -21.71 -1.53 7.51
CA PRO A 32 -22.36 -1.28 8.81
C PRO A 32 -21.66 -0.26 9.71
N LEU A 33 -20.33 -0.15 9.65
CA LEU A 33 -19.54 0.80 10.47
C LEU A 33 -19.55 2.24 9.93
N GLY A 34 -20.37 2.54 8.92
CA GLY A 34 -20.50 3.89 8.35
C GLY A 34 -19.56 4.17 7.18
N GLY A 35 -18.81 3.17 6.71
CA GLY A 35 -18.11 3.15 5.43
C GLY A 35 -17.34 4.42 5.06
N ARG A 36 -17.91 5.22 4.14
CA ARG A 36 -17.27 6.42 3.59
C ARG A 36 -17.18 7.57 4.59
N ASP A 37 -18.10 7.65 5.54
CA ASP A 37 -18.22 8.80 6.45
C ASP A 37 -17.27 8.62 7.65
N HIS A 38 -17.03 7.37 8.07
CA HIS A 38 -16.13 7.02 9.16
C HIS A 38 -14.92 6.20 8.69
N LYS A 39 -14.32 6.56 7.55
CA LYS A 39 -13.25 5.76 6.91
C LYS A 39 -12.10 5.41 7.85
N VAL A 40 -11.62 6.37 8.62
CA VAL A 40 -10.45 6.20 9.50
C VAL A 40 -10.74 5.14 10.56
N LEU A 41 -11.84 5.33 11.30
CA LEU A 41 -12.28 4.40 12.34
C LEU A 41 -12.60 3.03 11.76
N THR A 42 -13.33 2.99 10.64
CA THR A 42 -13.74 1.74 10.00
C THR A 42 -12.54 0.91 9.55
N VAL A 43 -11.56 1.55 8.91
CA VAL A 43 -10.33 0.86 8.48
C VAL A 43 -9.55 0.33 9.69
N PHE A 44 -9.38 1.15 10.72
CA PHE A 44 -8.69 0.73 11.94
C PHE A 44 -9.37 -0.49 12.59
N LEU A 45 -10.69 -0.46 12.75
CA LEU A 45 -11.46 -1.58 13.32
C LEU A 45 -11.38 -2.84 12.46
N ILE A 46 -11.45 -2.72 11.13
CA ILE A 46 -11.32 -3.85 10.22
C ILE A 46 -9.94 -4.50 10.36
N PHE A 47 -8.85 -3.74 10.37
CA PHE A 47 -7.51 -4.33 10.52
C PHE A 47 -7.30 -4.99 11.88
N ASN A 48 -7.84 -4.42 12.97
CA ASN A 48 -7.82 -5.08 14.28
C ASN A 48 -8.60 -6.40 14.27
N PHE A 49 -9.78 -6.43 13.64
CA PHE A 49 -10.52 -7.68 13.47
C PHE A 49 -9.72 -8.70 12.64
N VAL A 50 -9.06 -8.27 11.56
CA VAL A 50 -8.23 -9.16 10.73
C VAL A 50 -7.07 -9.76 11.55
N ALA A 51 -6.41 -8.96 12.40
CA ALA A 51 -5.37 -9.48 13.29
C ALA A 51 -5.93 -10.56 14.22
N VAL A 52 -7.03 -10.27 14.92
CA VAL A 52 -7.69 -11.22 15.84
C VAL A 52 -8.22 -12.46 15.11
N TRP A 53 -8.69 -12.31 13.86
CA TRP A 53 -9.16 -13.42 13.03
C TRP A 53 -8.03 -14.39 12.64
N HIS A 54 -6.79 -13.89 12.53
CA HIS A 54 -5.63 -14.73 12.27
C HIS A 54 -5.15 -15.45 13.55
N ASP A 55 -4.83 -14.69 14.60
CA ASP A 55 -4.45 -15.21 15.91
C ASP A 55 -4.46 -14.09 16.96
N LEU A 56 -4.58 -14.43 18.24
CA LEU A 56 -4.52 -13.47 19.35
C LEU A 56 -3.05 -13.22 19.79
N ASP A 57 -2.20 -12.84 18.85
CA ASP A 57 -0.82 -12.44 19.10
C ASP A 57 -0.68 -10.90 19.05
N TRP A 58 0.00 -10.33 20.04
CA TRP A 58 0.35 -8.91 20.09
C TRP A 58 1.11 -8.43 18.85
N ARG A 59 1.93 -9.29 18.24
CA ARG A 59 2.64 -9.00 16.98
C ARG A 59 1.68 -8.68 15.84
N LEU A 60 0.58 -9.42 15.73
CA LEU A 60 -0.44 -9.20 14.71
C LEU A 60 -1.26 -7.94 14.97
N LEU A 61 -1.51 -7.60 16.24
CA LEU A 61 -2.15 -6.33 16.59
C LEU A 61 -1.26 -5.13 16.24
N TYR A 62 0.03 -5.16 16.58
CA TYR A 62 0.98 -4.12 16.17
C TYR A 62 1.08 -4.01 14.65
N TRP A 63 1.07 -5.14 13.94
CA TRP A 63 1.00 -5.16 12.49
C TRP A 63 -0.25 -4.46 11.95
N ALA A 64 -1.44 -4.77 12.49
CA ALA A 64 -2.69 -4.13 12.09
C ALA A 64 -2.67 -2.62 12.29
N TRP A 65 -2.08 -2.15 13.40
CA TRP A 65 -1.91 -0.72 13.66
C TRP A 65 -0.91 -0.09 12.69
N GLY A 66 0.21 -0.75 12.43
CA GLY A 66 1.20 -0.30 11.44
C GLY A 66 0.62 -0.17 10.04
N ILE A 67 -0.14 -1.17 9.58
CA ILE A 67 -0.83 -1.11 8.27
C ILE A 67 -1.88 0.00 8.26
N SER A 68 -2.62 0.19 9.34
CA SER A 68 -3.61 1.28 9.46
C SER A 68 -2.92 2.65 9.35
N LEU A 69 -1.78 2.84 10.01
CA LEU A 69 -0.99 4.07 9.93
C LEU A 69 -0.42 4.36 8.54
N ILE A 70 -0.14 3.34 7.73
CA ILE A 70 0.28 3.50 6.33
C ILE A 70 -0.93 3.80 5.43
N LEU A 71 -2.02 3.07 5.60
CA LEU A 71 -3.18 3.13 4.72
C LEU A 71 -4.04 4.39 4.92
N ILE A 72 -4.24 4.84 6.16
CA ILE A 72 -5.10 5.99 6.46
C ILE A 72 -4.60 7.27 5.75
N PRO A 73 -3.31 7.66 5.85
CA PRO A 73 -2.77 8.80 5.10
C PRO A 73 -2.91 8.65 3.58
N GLU A 74 -2.68 7.45 3.04
CA GLU A 74 -2.86 7.20 1.60
C GLU A 74 -4.31 7.46 1.16
N LEU A 75 -5.29 7.00 1.97
CA LEU A 75 -6.71 7.18 1.70
C LEU A 75 -7.15 8.65 1.80
N THR A 76 -6.68 9.38 2.82
CA THR A 76 -7.03 10.78 3.02
C THR A 76 -6.44 11.62 1.90
N LEU A 77 -5.15 11.47 1.60
CA LEU A 77 -4.47 12.17 0.50
C LEU A 77 -5.14 11.87 -0.84
N THR A 78 -5.40 10.61 -1.16
CA THR A 78 -6.07 10.24 -2.41
C THR A 78 -7.46 10.89 -2.51
N SER A 79 -8.20 10.96 -1.40
CA SER A 79 -9.52 11.59 -1.40
C SER A 79 -9.47 13.12 -1.53
N MET A 80 -8.45 13.76 -0.97
CA MET A 80 -8.23 15.20 -1.09
C MET A 80 -7.81 15.59 -2.51
N PHE A 81 -6.89 14.83 -3.11
CA PHE A 81 -6.40 15.07 -4.46
C PHE A 81 -7.39 14.57 -5.54
N ALA A 82 -8.37 13.73 -5.23
CA ALA A 82 -9.36 13.29 -6.23
C ALA A 82 -10.29 14.41 -6.74
N GLY A 83 -10.36 15.56 -6.05
CA GLY A 83 -11.20 16.69 -6.46
C GLY A 83 -10.58 17.56 -7.56
N ASN A 84 -11.44 18.22 -8.35
CA ASN A 84 -11.02 19.12 -9.43
C ASN A 84 -10.22 20.35 -8.95
N ARG A 85 -10.22 20.61 -7.64
CA ARG A 85 -9.46 21.69 -7.00
C ARG A 85 -7.95 21.57 -7.20
N PHE A 86 -7.44 20.36 -7.39
CA PHE A 86 -6.01 20.11 -7.58
C PHE A 86 -5.65 19.73 -9.02
N ALA A 87 -6.57 19.88 -9.98
CA ALA A 87 -6.32 19.53 -11.38
C ALA A 87 -5.10 20.25 -11.95
N THR A 88 -4.90 21.53 -11.59
CA THR A 88 -3.73 22.31 -12.00
C THR A 88 -2.41 21.74 -11.46
N LEU A 89 -2.40 21.24 -10.22
CA LEU A 89 -1.22 20.60 -9.62
C LEU A 89 -0.97 19.22 -10.24
N GLN A 90 -2.04 18.47 -10.51
CA GLN A 90 -1.96 17.13 -11.13
C GLN A 90 -1.37 17.17 -12.54
N ASN A 91 -1.56 18.27 -13.26
CA ASN A 91 -1.02 18.46 -14.60
C ASN A 91 0.44 18.95 -14.62
N GLN A 92 1.04 19.21 -13.45
CA GLN A 92 2.45 19.62 -13.40
C GLN A 92 3.38 18.44 -13.70
N TRP A 93 4.48 18.73 -14.38
CA TRP A 93 5.47 17.73 -14.80
C TRP A 93 6.07 16.93 -13.63
N PHE A 94 6.22 17.56 -12.46
CA PHE A 94 6.81 16.94 -11.27
C PHE A 94 5.83 16.07 -10.47
N PHE A 95 4.51 16.19 -10.72
CA PHE A 95 3.50 15.45 -9.95
C PHE A 95 3.61 13.94 -10.16
N ARG A 96 3.83 13.49 -11.40
CA ARG A 96 3.93 12.06 -11.75
C ARG A 96 5.17 11.38 -11.12
N PRO A 97 6.40 11.93 -11.25
CA PRO A 97 7.56 11.39 -10.53
C PRO A 97 7.36 11.36 -9.01
N ALA A 98 6.78 12.41 -8.42
CA ALA A 98 6.51 12.46 -6.99
C ALA A 98 5.56 11.33 -6.54
N CYS A 99 4.46 11.11 -7.26
CA CYS A 99 3.56 9.99 -6.98
C CYS A 99 4.27 8.63 -7.13
N THR A 100 5.15 8.49 -8.12
CA THR A 100 5.92 7.26 -8.34
C THR A 100 6.83 6.97 -7.15
N LEU A 101 7.53 7.99 -6.63
CA LEU A 101 8.37 7.86 -5.42
C LEU A 101 7.52 7.47 -4.21
N ILE A 102 6.38 8.13 -3.99
CA ILE A 102 5.47 7.78 -2.88
C ILE A 102 4.97 6.34 -3.01
N GLY A 103 4.59 5.90 -4.21
CA GLY A 103 4.18 4.53 -4.48
C GLY A 103 5.31 3.52 -4.21
N ALA A 104 6.54 3.85 -4.62
CA ALA A 104 7.71 3.01 -4.37
C ALA A 104 7.99 2.84 -2.87
N VAL A 105 7.87 3.93 -2.10
CA VAL A 105 7.99 3.92 -0.64
C VAL A 105 6.85 3.10 -0.01
N ASN A 106 5.61 3.25 -0.48
CA ASN A 106 4.48 2.47 0.04
C ASN A 106 4.66 0.96 -0.15
N VAL A 107 5.19 0.53 -1.30
CA VAL A 107 5.52 -0.89 -1.53
C VAL A 107 6.54 -1.38 -0.50
N TRP A 108 7.57 -0.58 -0.20
CA TRP A 108 8.55 -0.92 0.84
C TRP A 108 7.95 -0.99 2.23
N LEU A 109 7.14 0.00 2.60
CA LEU A 109 6.45 0.02 3.89
C LEU A 109 5.55 -1.22 4.04
N MET A 110 4.87 -1.63 2.97
CA MET A 110 4.03 -2.83 2.95
C MET A 110 4.85 -4.12 3.15
N ILE A 111 5.98 -4.25 2.42
CA ILE A 111 6.88 -5.41 2.56
C ILE A 111 7.41 -5.48 3.99
N CYS A 112 7.96 -4.37 4.51
CA CYS A 112 8.51 -4.31 5.85
C CYS A 112 7.45 -4.62 6.92
N ALA A 113 6.26 -4.01 6.82
CA ALA A 113 5.17 -4.27 7.77
C ALA A 113 4.80 -5.76 7.78
N ASN A 114 4.61 -6.38 6.61
CA ASN A 114 4.26 -7.80 6.54
C ASN A 114 5.37 -8.73 7.05
N LEU A 115 6.65 -8.40 6.82
CA LEU A 115 7.78 -9.15 7.36
C LEU A 115 7.85 -9.07 8.89
N ILE A 116 7.62 -7.89 9.46
CA ILE A 116 7.60 -7.70 10.91
C ILE A 116 6.41 -8.45 11.52
N GLY A 117 5.23 -8.34 10.91
CA GLY A 117 3.99 -8.88 11.45
C GLY A 117 3.89 -10.40 11.42
N PHE A 118 4.29 -11.03 10.30
CA PHE A 118 4.01 -12.45 10.06
C PHE A 118 5.24 -13.37 10.08
N THR A 119 6.46 -12.88 9.80
CA THR A 119 7.62 -13.77 9.63
C THR A 119 8.67 -13.63 10.73
N PHE A 120 9.18 -12.42 10.97
CA PHE A 120 10.46 -12.25 11.68
C PHE A 120 10.38 -11.42 12.96
N GLY A 121 9.31 -10.65 13.16
CA GLY A 121 9.31 -9.62 14.21
C GLY A 121 10.37 -8.52 13.95
N LEU A 122 10.56 -7.64 14.91
CA LEU A 122 11.56 -6.56 14.81
C LEU A 122 12.99 -7.09 14.86
N ASP A 123 13.25 -8.09 15.70
CA ASP A 123 14.59 -8.63 15.91
C ASP A 123 15.11 -9.34 14.65
N GLY A 124 14.26 -10.15 14.01
CA GLY A 124 14.64 -10.82 12.77
C GLY A 124 14.78 -9.86 11.58
N LEU A 125 14.02 -8.75 11.54
CA LEU A 125 14.22 -7.71 10.53
C LEU A 125 15.61 -7.07 10.66
N GLN A 126 16.07 -6.77 11.89
CA GLN A 126 17.40 -6.21 12.12
C GLN A 126 18.50 -7.16 11.63
N LEU A 127 18.33 -8.47 11.87
CA LEU A 127 19.26 -9.48 11.38
C LEU A 127 19.29 -9.57 9.85
N VAL A 128 18.13 -9.52 9.19
CA VAL A 128 18.06 -9.51 7.72
C VAL A 128 18.73 -8.26 7.15
N ILE A 129 18.45 -7.09 7.73
CA ILE A 129 19.10 -5.83 7.33
C ILE A 129 20.61 -5.94 7.52
N ALA A 130 21.08 -6.40 8.67
CA ALA A 130 22.51 -6.55 8.96
C ALA A 130 23.19 -7.54 8.00
N SER A 131 22.51 -8.64 7.64
CA SER A 131 23.01 -9.60 6.65
C SER A 131 23.10 -8.99 5.25
N ILE A 132 22.06 -8.30 4.81
CA ILE A 132 22.05 -7.60 3.50
C ILE A 132 23.16 -6.54 3.46
N SER A 133 23.31 -5.74 4.51
CA SER A 133 24.36 -4.72 4.59
C SER A 133 25.78 -5.28 4.51
N LYS A 134 25.99 -6.55 4.91
CA LYS A 134 27.30 -7.21 4.81
C LYS A 134 27.56 -7.85 3.44
N THR A 135 26.50 -8.27 2.74
CA THR A 135 26.61 -8.99 1.47
C THR A 135 26.51 -8.08 0.24
N THR A 136 25.83 -6.94 0.37
CA THR A 136 25.43 -6.11 -0.77
C THR A 136 26.33 -4.89 -0.93
N SER A 137 26.81 -4.62 -2.15
CA SER A 137 27.58 -3.42 -2.45
C SER A 137 26.68 -2.20 -2.66
N TRP A 138 27.23 -0.99 -2.55
CA TRP A 138 26.50 0.25 -2.86
C TRP A 138 26.01 0.31 -4.32
N PHE A 139 26.71 -0.35 -5.25
CA PHE A 139 26.28 -0.45 -6.63
C PHE A 139 25.00 -1.30 -6.75
N ASP A 140 24.94 -2.44 -6.06
CA ASP A 140 23.76 -3.31 -6.07
C ASP A 140 22.54 -2.60 -5.46
N VAL A 141 22.74 -1.85 -4.37
CA VAL A 141 21.68 -1.02 -3.77
C VAL A 141 21.19 0.03 -4.76
N GLY A 142 22.11 0.74 -5.44
CA GLY A 142 21.76 1.73 -6.45
C GLY A 142 20.98 1.14 -7.62
N ALA A 143 21.46 0.02 -8.18
CA ALA A 143 20.80 -0.71 -9.26
C ALA A 143 19.39 -1.14 -8.84
N PHE A 144 19.25 -1.67 -7.62
CA PHE A 144 17.98 -2.10 -7.08
C PHE A 144 16.97 -0.95 -6.93
N VAL A 145 17.39 0.20 -6.39
CA VAL A 145 16.53 1.39 -6.24
C VAL A 145 16.06 1.89 -7.60
N VAL A 146 16.94 1.93 -8.60
CA VAL A 146 16.60 2.32 -9.97
C VAL A 146 15.60 1.34 -10.59
N CYS A 147 15.86 0.03 -10.48
CA CYS A 147 14.95 -1.00 -10.98
C CYS A 147 13.58 -0.94 -10.31
N HIS A 148 13.53 -0.74 -8.99
CA HIS A 148 12.29 -0.62 -8.24
C HIS A 148 11.49 0.61 -8.67
N TYR A 149 12.15 1.77 -8.79
CA TYR A 149 11.52 2.98 -9.28
C TYR A 149 10.96 2.80 -10.70
N ALA A 150 11.75 2.20 -11.60
CA ALA A 150 11.33 1.91 -12.97
C ALA A 150 10.13 0.95 -13.01
N ALA A 151 10.11 -0.08 -12.16
CA ALA A 151 8.99 -1.01 -12.04
C ALA A 151 7.71 -0.28 -11.60
N VAL A 152 7.78 0.55 -10.55
CA VAL A 152 6.62 1.32 -10.06
C VAL A 152 6.16 2.33 -11.11
N ASN A 153 7.09 2.98 -11.81
CA ASN A 153 6.77 3.90 -12.89
C ASN A 153 6.01 3.19 -14.02
N LEU A 154 6.46 2.00 -14.41
CA LEU A 154 5.77 1.16 -15.39
C LEU A 154 4.37 0.76 -14.94
N MET A 155 4.19 0.37 -13.67
CA MET A 155 2.86 0.07 -13.11
C MET A 155 1.91 1.28 -13.19
N MET A 156 2.42 2.48 -12.88
CA MET A 156 1.65 3.72 -13.02
C MET A 156 1.34 4.03 -14.49
N TYR A 157 2.31 3.91 -15.39
CA TYR A 157 2.13 4.19 -16.81
C TYR A 157 1.04 3.30 -17.44
N VAL A 158 1.10 1.99 -17.18
CA VAL A 158 0.07 1.04 -17.64
C VAL A 158 -1.31 1.39 -17.07
N ARG A 159 -1.37 1.94 -15.85
CA ARG A 159 -2.62 2.36 -15.22
C ARG A 159 -3.21 3.60 -15.89
N PHE A 160 -2.42 4.64 -16.09
CA PHE A 160 -2.89 5.88 -16.72
C PHE A 160 -3.25 5.66 -18.19
N GLY A 161 -2.45 4.91 -18.94
CA GLY A 161 -2.76 4.56 -20.32
C GLY A 161 -4.11 3.84 -20.45
N LYS A 162 -4.44 2.93 -19.52
CA LYS A 162 -5.77 2.28 -19.49
C LYS A 162 -6.90 3.25 -19.14
N GLN A 163 -6.67 4.25 -18.29
CA GLN A 163 -7.70 5.24 -17.95
C GLN A 163 -7.97 6.19 -19.12
N GLU A 164 -6.93 6.69 -19.78
CA GLU A 164 -7.05 7.55 -20.96
C GLU A 164 -7.78 6.83 -22.10
N TRP A 165 -7.46 5.55 -22.34
CA TRP A 165 -8.14 4.74 -23.35
C TRP A 165 -9.63 4.56 -23.04
N ALA A 166 -9.99 4.26 -21.79
CA ALA A 166 -11.37 4.09 -21.35
C ALA A 166 -12.19 5.39 -21.30
N THR A 167 -11.54 6.55 -21.28
CA THR A 167 -12.24 7.85 -21.37
C THR A 167 -12.46 8.32 -22.80
N LYS A 168 -11.69 7.78 -23.76
CA LYS A 168 -11.69 8.23 -25.16
C LYS A 168 -12.56 7.35 -26.07
N TYR A 169 -12.84 6.12 -25.66
CA TYR A 169 -13.63 5.12 -26.38
C TYR A 169 -14.61 4.45 -25.42
#